data_AF-A0AAP5Z388-F1
#
_entry.id   AF-A0AAP5Z388-F1
#
_cell.length_a   1.000
_cell.length_b   1.000
_cell.length_c   1.000
_cell.angle_alpha   90.00
_cell.angle_beta   90.00
_cell.angle_gamma   90.00
#
_symmetry.space_group_name_H-M   'P 1'
#
loop_
_entity.id
_entity.type
_entity.pdbx_description
1 polymer ?
#
loop_
_entity_poly.entity_id
_entity_poly.type
_entity_poly.pdbx_seq_one_letter_code
_entity_poly.pdbx_strand_id
1 'polypeptide(L)'
;GSNKQAAKEILKAMRFESDGYFFAYDSQGINTLHAIKPSLEGKNLYDLKDENGVAVIAGLIDASQKGDGFLYFSWHKPTINAQAPKLGYAEYLQKWDWVLGTGIYIDDIDQQVAMQRELRTQELNQHTLSAVTISVIGLIITSILTSIAVSKGIKPLQHVADSLKDVAAGGGDLTARLKVE
;
A
#
# COMPACT_ATOMS: atom_id res chain seq x y z
N GLY A 1 31.93 13.75 -31.89
CA GLY A 1 32.51 14.67 -30.90
C GLY A 1 31.42 15.51 -30.24
N SER A 2 30.99 16.59 -30.88
CA SER A 2 30.03 17.58 -30.36
C SER A 2 28.75 16.98 -29.73
N ASN A 3 28.03 16.12 -30.46
CA ASN A 3 26.73 15.60 -29.99
C ASN A 3 26.83 14.73 -28.73
N LYS A 4 27.94 13.98 -28.54
CA LYS A 4 28.14 13.17 -27.33
C LYS A 4 28.33 14.07 -26.10
N GLN A 5 29.11 15.15 -26.23
CA GLN A 5 29.32 16.07 -25.12
C GLN A 5 28.02 16.80 -24.76
N ALA A 6 27.29 17.31 -25.76
CA ALA A 6 25.99 17.96 -25.52
C ALA A 6 25.00 17.01 -24.82
N ALA A 7 24.93 15.74 -25.24
CA ALA A 7 24.10 14.73 -24.58
C ALA A 7 24.52 14.50 -23.13
N LYS A 8 25.83 14.43 -22.83
CA LYS A 8 26.31 14.31 -21.45
C LYS A 8 25.86 15.48 -20.58
N GLU A 9 26.00 16.71 -21.04
CA GLU A 9 25.60 17.91 -20.28
C GLU A 9 24.10 17.90 -19.97
N ILE A 10 23.27 17.56 -20.96
CA ILE A 10 21.81 17.45 -20.78
C ILE A 10 21.48 16.37 -19.74
N LEU A 11 22.01 15.16 -19.91
CA LEU A 11 21.75 14.03 -19.00
C LEU A 11 22.24 14.30 -17.57
N LYS A 12 23.37 14.99 -17.42
CA LYS A 12 23.91 15.42 -16.11
C LYS A 12 23.02 16.44 -15.41
N ALA A 13 22.29 17.27 -16.15
CA ALA A 13 21.37 18.27 -15.60
C ALA A 13 19.98 17.68 -15.27
N MET A 14 19.56 16.61 -15.95
CA MET A 14 18.25 15.99 -15.73
C MET A 14 18.12 15.37 -14.33
N ARG A 15 17.09 15.79 -13.60
CA ARG A 15 16.67 15.25 -12.31
C ARG A 15 15.18 14.97 -12.35
N PHE A 16 14.74 13.99 -11.56
CA PHE A 16 13.33 13.68 -11.36
C PHE A 16 13.14 13.16 -9.94
N GLU A 17 11.95 13.37 -9.39
CA GLU A 17 11.67 13.10 -7.97
C GLU A 17 12.73 13.75 -7.05
N SER A 18 12.98 13.17 -5.87
CA SER A 18 13.97 13.70 -4.91
C SER A 18 15.41 13.27 -5.23
N ASP A 19 15.59 12.04 -5.71
CA ASP A 19 16.90 11.40 -5.86
C ASP A 19 17.15 10.77 -7.25
N GLY A 20 16.27 11.03 -8.22
CA GLY A 20 16.37 10.49 -9.57
C GLY A 20 17.40 11.21 -10.44
N TYR A 21 18.25 10.43 -11.11
CA TYR A 21 19.31 10.95 -11.99
C TYR A 21 19.76 9.91 -13.03
N PHE A 22 20.52 10.38 -14.02
CA PHE A 22 21.11 9.53 -15.07
C PHE A 22 22.60 9.27 -14.84
N PHE A 23 23.04 8.09 -15.28
CA PHE A 23 24.43 7.67 -15.34
C PHE A 23 24.65 6.87 -16.62
N ALA A 24 25.89 6.78 -17.11
CA ALA A 24 26.21 5.90 -18.23
C ALA A 24 27.59 5.27 -18.05
N TYR A 25 27.70 4.02 -18.49
CA TYR A 25 28.94 3.28 -18.63
C TYR A 25 29.13 2.88 -20.08
N ASP A 26 30.36 2.59 -20.51
CA ASP A 26 30.56 1.86 -21.75
C ASP A 26 30.45 0.34 -21.55
N SER A 27 30.49 -0.44 -22.63
CA SER A 27 30.43 -1.90 -22.57
C SER A 27 31.55 -2.55 -21.75
N GLN A 28 32.64 -1.82 -21.46
CA GLN A 28 33.77 -2.27 -20.65
C GLN A 28 33.68 -1.84 -19.18
N GLY A 29 32.59 -1.17 -18.80
CA GLY A 29 32.36 -0.68 -17.44
C GLY A 29 33.06 0.63 -17.10
N ILE A 30 33.57 1.38 -18.08
CA ILE A 30 34.12 2.72 -17.85
C ILE A 30 32.99 3.71 -17.70
N ASN A 31 32.96 4.43 -16.57
CA ASN A 31 31.94 5.45 -16.36
C ASN A 31 32.12 6.59 -17.37
N THR A 32 31.10 6.81 -18.18
CA THR A 32 31.11 7.81 -19.25
C THR A 32 30.45 9.12 -18.81
N LEU A 33 29.46 9.05 -17.93
CA LEU A 33 28.88 10.19 -17.23
C LEU A 33 28.26 9.73 -15.91
N HIS A 34 28.32 10.58 -14.88
CA HIS A 34 27.56 10.35 -13.65
C HIS A 34 27.05 11.67 -13.07
N ALA A 35 25.74 11.85 -13.04
CA ALA A 35 25.12 13.11 -12.65
C ALA A 35 25.40 13.53 -11.19
N ILE A 36 25.48 12.57 -10.27
CA ILE A 36 25.74 12.82 -8.83
C ILE A 36 27.23 12.72 -8.45
N LYS A 37 27.99 11.79 -9.04
CA LYS A 37 29.40 11.53 -8.72
C LYS A 37 30.30 11.68 -9.95
N PRO A 38 30.54 12.91 -10.45
CA PRO A 38 31.42 13.15 -11.60
C PRO A 38 32.84 12.60 -11.41
N SER A 39 33.30 12.44 -10.17
CA SER A 39 34.60 11.84 -9.83
C SER A 39 34.74 10.36 -10.20
N LEU A 40 33.65 9.70 -10.64
CA LEU A 40 33.67 8.36 -11.19
C LEU A 40 34.00 8.34 -12.69
N GLU A 41 33.82 9.46 -13.40
CA GLU A 41 34.01 9.51 -14.85
C GLU A 41 35.44 9.13 -15.26
N GLY A 42 35.55 8.26 -16.26
CA GLY A 42 36.81 7.71 -16.75
C GLY A 42 37.36 6.52 -15.93
N LYS A 43 36.73 6.16 -14.81
CA LYS A 43 37.13 4.97 -14.05
C LYS A 43 36.41 3.73 -14.56
N ASN A 44 37.15 2.62 -14.64
CA ASN A 44 36.56 1.32 -14.84
C ASN A 44 35.98 0.82 -13.50
N LEU A 45 34.67 0.56 -13.49
CA LEU A 45 33.93 0.06 -12.33
C LEU A 45 33.29 -1.31 -12.61
N TYR A 46 33.74 -2.04 -13.64
CA TYR A 46 33.16 -3.32 -14.04
C TYR A 46 33.07 -4.33 -12.89
N ASP A 47 34.14 -4.44 -12.10
CA ASP A 47 34.25 -5.36 -10.96
C ASP A 47 33.67 -4.79 -9.65
N LEU A 48 33.07 -3.59 -9.68
CA LEU A 48 32.50 -2.97 -8.50
C LEU A 48 31.32 -3.80 -7.99
N LYS A 49 31.42 -4.18 -6.72
CA LYS A 49 30.32 -4.81 -5.98
C LYS A 49 29.73 -3.87 -4.96
N ASP A 50 28.43 -3.94 -4.79
CA ASP A 50 27.76 -3.29 -3.66
C ASP A 50 28.03 -4.04 -2.35
N GLU A 51 27.46 -3.53 -1.25
CA GLU A 51 27.57 -4.13 0.09
C GLU A 51 26.98 -5.54 0.21
N ASN A 52 26.12 -5.94 -0.74
CA ASN A 52 25.50 -7.26 -0.80
C ASN A 52 26.23 -8.21 -1.77
N GLY A 53 27.33 -7.76 -2.38
CA GLY A 53 28.12 -8.54 -3.33
C GLY A 53 27.59 -8.52 -4.77
N VAL A 54 26.58 -7.71 -5.08
CA VAL A 54 26.02 -7.57 -6.43
C VAL A 54 27.03 -6.83 -7.32
N ALA A 55 27.42 -7.43 -8.44
CA ALA A 55 28.28 -6.78 -9.43
C ALA A 55 27.48 -5.73 -10.20
N VAL A 56 27.48 -4.49 -9.72
CA VAL A 56 26.53 -3.46 -10.14
C VAL A 56 26.67 -3.13 -11.62
N ILE A 57 27.89 -2.84 -12.06
CA ILE A 57 28.13 -2.35 -13.43
C ILE A 57 28.05 -3.49 -14.42
N ALA A 58 28.70 -4.62 -14.14
CA ALA A 58 28.60 -5.82 -14.96
C ALA A 58 27.14 -6.30 -15.09
N GLY A 59 26.38 -6.27 -13.99
CA GLY A 59 24.95 -6.64 -13.98
C GLY A 59 24.09 -5.70 -14.83
N LEU A 60 24.31 -4.39 -14.75
CA LEU A 60 23.58 -3.42 -15.60
C LEU A 60 23.92 -3.58 -17.08
N ILE A 61 25.19 -3.84 -17.41
CA ILE A 61 25.62 -4.13 -18.78
C ILE A 61 24.88 -5.37 -19.30
N ASP A 62 24.91 -6.47 -18.55
CA ASP A 62 24.28 -7.73 -18.93
C ASP A 62 22.76 -7.58 -19.08
N ALA A 63 22.10 -6.93 -18.10
CA ALA A 63 20.67 -6.66 -18.13
C ALA A 63 20.27 -5.82 -19.35
N SER A 64 21.05 -4.78 -19.69
CA SER A 64 20.76 -3.89 -20.83
C SER A 64 20.96 -4.54 -22.20
N GLN A 65 21.78 -5.60 -22.29
CA GLN A 65 22.13 -6.25 -23.56
C GLN A 65 21.38 -7.57 -23.79
N LYS A 66 21.08 -8.30 -22.72
CA LYS A 66 20.53 -9.67 -22.79
C LYS A 66 19.28 -9.86 -21.94
N GLY A 67 19.05 -8.98 -20.98
CA GLY A 67 17.95 -9.07 -20.03
C GLY A 67 16.80 -8.12 -20.36
N ASP A 68 16.06 -7.77 -19.31
CA ASP A 68 14.94 -6.83 -19.35
C ASP A 68 15.36 -5.38 -19.01
N GLY A 69 16.66 -5.13 -18.89
CA GLY A 69 17.22 -3.84 -18.53
C GLY A 69 17.24 -3.54 -17.02
N PHE A 70 16.66 -4.38 -16.16
CA PHE A 70 16.55 -4.08 -14.72
C PHE A 70 17.64 -4.74 -13.87
N LEU A 71 18.04 -4.06 -12.80
CA LEU A 71 18.90 -4.62 -11.75
C LEU A 71 18.55 -4.02 -10.39
N TYR A 72 18.48 -4.87 -9.36
CA TYR A 72 18.36 -4.44 -7.96
C TYR A 72 19.75 -4.45 -7.29
N PHE A 73 20.15 -3.33 -6.69
CA PHE A 73 21.47 -3.14 -6.07
C PHE A 73 21.46 -1.97 -5.07
N SER A 74 22.42 -1.92 -4.16
CA SER A 74 22.64 -0.75 -3.30
C SER A 74 23.50 0.31 -3.98
N TRP A 75 23.10 1.59 -3.90
CA TRP A 75 23.88 2.72 -4.39
C TRP A 75 23.72 3.97 -3.53
N HIS A 76 24.66 4.92 -3.67
CA HIS A 76 24.67 6.16 -2.92
C HIS A 76 23.45 7.04 -3.25
N LYS A 77 22.60 7.26 -2.24
CA LYS A 77 21.43 8.13 -2.28
C LYS A 77 21.81 9.56 -1.86
N PRO A 78 21.64 10.57 -2.73
CA PRO A 78 22.03 11.95 -2.45
C PRO A 78 21.42 12.56 -1.19
N THR A 79 20.12 12.41 -0.96
CA THR A 79 19.40 13.05 0.16
C THR A 79 19.89 12.65 1.54
N ILE A 80 20.25 11.37 1.73
CA ILE A 80 20.75 10.84 3.01
C ILE A 80 22.28 10.68 3.03
N ASN A 81 22.94 10.93 1.91
CA ASN A 81 24.38 10.77 1.72
C ASN A 81 24.93 9.39 2.16
N ALA A 82 24.15 8.33 1.95
CA ALA A 82 24.47 6.96 2.36
C ALA A 82 24.09 5.95 1.26
N GLN A 83 24.50 4.69 1.41
CA GLN A 83 24.03 3.63 0.52
C GLN A 83 22.56 3.32 0.83
N ALA A 84 21.76 3.12 -0.21
CA ALA A 84 20.37 2.70 -0.10
C ALA A 84 20.02 1.74 -1.24
N PRO A 85 19.04 0.83 -1.04
CA PRO A 85 18.59 -0.08 -2.08
C PRO A 85 17.95 0.67 -3.25
N LYS A 86 18.34 0.30 -4.46
CA LYS A 86 17.95 0.93 -5.72
C LYS A 86 17.51 -0.12 -6.72
N LEU A 87 16.40 0.15 -7.41
CA LEU A 87 16.04 -0.55 -8.64
C LEU A 87 16.48 0.31 -9.83
N GLY A 88 17.53 -0.14 -10.51
CA GLY A 88 18.04 0.49 -11.72
C GLY A 88 17.42 -0.10 -12.98
N TYR A 89 17.31 0.74 -14.01
CA TYR A 89 17.05 0.36 -15.39
C TYR A 89 18.18 0.87 -16.26
N ALA A 90 18.65 0.07 -17.23
CA ALA A 90 19.66 0.45 -18.19
C ALA A 90 19.31 0.00 -19.61
N GLU A 91 19.58 0.88 -20.57
CA GLU A 91 19.40 0.65 -22.00
C GLU A 91 20.75 0.73 -22.72
N TYR A 92 21.04 -0.22 -23.60
CA TYR A 92 22.28 -0.21 -24.38
C TYR A 92 22.12 0.56 -25.70
N LEU A 93 22.76 1.72 -25.78
CA LEU A 93 22.81 2.59 -26.94
C LEU A 93 24.03 2.27 -27.81
N GLN A 94 23.89 1.28 -28.69
CA GLN A 94 24.97 0.73 -29.52
C GLN A 94 25.80 1.78 -30.27
N LYS A 95 25.16 2.81 -30.84
CA LYS A 95 25.86 3.86 -31.61
C LYS A 95 26.90 4.62 -30.78
N TRP A 96 26.69 4.72 -29.47
CA TRP A 96 27.58 5.44 -28.58
C TRP A 96 28.43 4.54 -27.69
N ASP A 97 28.16 3.23 -27.71
CA ASP A 97 28.65 2.26 -26.72
C ASP A 97 28.32 2.74 -25.30
N TRP A 98 27.06 3.13 -25.06
CA TRP A 98 26.61 3.60 -23.75
C TRP A 98 25.55 2.66 -23.20
N VAL A 99 25.79 2.16 -22.01
CA VAL A 99 24.80 1.57 -21.13
C VAL A 99 24.23 2.74 -20.32
N LEU A 100 23.18 3.36 -20.84
CA LEU A 100 22.54 4.53 -20.22
C LEU A 100 21.55 4.04 -19.18
N GLY A 101 21.78 4.40 -17.92
CA GLY A 101 20.96 3.95 -16.81
C GLY A 101 20.36 5.07 -15.97
N THR A 102 19.31 4.69 -15.27
CA THR A 102 18.64 5.47 -14.23
C THR A 102 18.05 4.53 -13.19
N GLY A 103 17.32 5.05 -12.19
CA GLY A 103 16.64 4.20 -11.22
C GLY A 103 16.06 4.94 -10.03
N ILE A 104 15.26 4.23 -9.25
CA ILE A 104 14.56 4.72 -8.06
C ILE A 104 15.05 4.00 -6.81
N TYR A 105 15.06 4.70 -5.67
CA TYR A 105 15.37 4.09 -4.39
C TYR A 105 14.10 3.47 -3.79
N ILE A 106 14.23 2.25 -3.27
CA ILE A 106 13.08 1.41 -2.89
C ILE A 106 12.62 1.71 -1.46
N ASP A 107 13.51 2.26 -0.63
CA ASP A 107 13.19 2.75 0.70
C ASP A 107 12.13 3.88 0.69
N ASP A 108 12.13 4.72 -0.35
CA ASP A 108 11.11 5.76 -0.55
C ASP A 108 9.72 5.16 -0.86
N ILE A 109 9.68 4.02 -1.55
CA ILE A 109 8.43 3.32 -1.86
C ILE A 109 7.88 2.68 -0.58
N ASP A 110 8.74 2.03 0.20
CA ASP A 110 8.32 1.38 1.45
C ASP A 110 7.74 2.38 2.45
N GLN A 111 8.34 3.58 2.56
CA GLN A 111 7.79 4.65 3.41
C GLN A 111 6.43 5.15 2.92
N GLN A 112 6.28 5.38 1.61
CA GLN A 112 5.00 5.82 1.04
C GLN A 112 3.92 4.75 1.20
N VAL A 113 4.26 3.47 0.99
CA VAL A 113 3.34 2.34 1.19
C VAL A 113 2.95 2.20 2.67
N ALA A 114 3.89 2.38 3.60
CA ALA A 114 3.61 2.34 5.03
C ALA A 114 2.65 3.45 5.45
N MET A 115 2.87 4.69 4.98
CA MET A 115 1.98 5.83 5.25
C MET A 115 0.58 5.60 4.70
N GLN A 116 0.46 5.07 3.47
CA GLN A 116 -0.84 4.74 2.87
C GLN A 116 -1.56 3.61 3.61
N ARG A 117 -0.81 2.62 4.15
CA ARG A 117 -1.37 1.56 4.98
C ARG A 117 -1.91 2.09 6.30
N GLU A 118 -1.19 3.03 6.93
CA GLU A 118 -1.63 3.66 8.18
C GLU A 118 -2.92 4.45 7.97
N LEU A 119 -2.97 5.31 6.94
CA LEU A 119 -4.17 6.08 6.59
C LEU A 119 -5.38 5.17 6.32
N ARG A 120 -5.18 4.10 5.53
CA ARG A 120 -6.23 3.12 5.26
C ARG A 120 -6.70 2.40 6.52
N THR A 121 -5.79 2.08 7.44
CA THR A 121 -6.12 1.39 8.70
C THR A 121 -6.98 2.29 9.59
N GLN A 122 -6.68 3.59 9.63
CA GLN A 122 -7.50 4.57 10.35
C GLN A 122 -8.91 4.69 9.75
N GLU A 123 -9.03 4.77 8.42
CA GLU A 123 -10.32 4.76 7.72
C GLU A 123 -11.12 3.48 8.01
N LEU A 124 -10.47 2.31 7.95
CA LEU A 124 -11.09 1.03 8.24
C LEU A 124 -11.57 0.91 9.70
N ASN A 125 -10.81 1.45 10.66
CA ASN A 125 -11.21 1.47 12.06
C ASN A 125 -12.47 2.32 12.28
N GLN A 126 -12.56 3.48 11.63
CA GLN A 126 -13.74 4.35 11.70
C GLN A 126 -14.99 3.67 11.10
N HIS A 127 -14.83 3.01 9.96
CA HIS A 127 -15.91 2.22 9.35
C HIS A 127 -16.33 1.04 10.23
N THR A 128 -15.36 0.35 10.84
CA THR A 128 -15.63 -0.77 11.75
C THR A 128 -16.39 -0.31 13.01
N LEU A 129 -15.96 0.79 13.63
CA LEU A 129 -16.60 1.33 14.84
C LEU A 129 -18.05 1.77 14.58
N SER A 130 -18.30 2.45 13.46
CA SER A 130 -19.65 2.87 13.09
C SER A 130 -20.57 1.68 12.80
N ALA A 131 -20.09 0.66 12.08
CA ALA A 131 -20.84 -0.57 11.83
C ALA A 131 -21.20 -1.33 13.12
N VAL A 132 -20.25 -1.46 14.06
CA VAL A 132 -20.49 -2.06 15.39
C VAL A 132 -21.53 -1.26 16.16
N THR A 133 -21.42 0.07 16.16
CA THR A 133 -22.35 0.96 16.88
C THR A 133 -23.78 0.84 16.32
N ILE A 134 -23.94 0.85 15.00
CA ILE A 134 -25.23 0.67 14.33
C ILE A 134 -25.83 -0.70 14.67
N SER A 135 -25.00 -1.75 14.66
CA SER A 135 -25.43 -3.12 15.00
C SER A 135 -25.92 -3.21 16.45
N VAL A 136 -25.20 -2.63 17.41
CA VAL A 136 -25.59 -2.59 18.83
C VAL A 136 -26.90 -1.82 19.02
N ILE A 137 -27.05 -0.66 18.38
CA ILE A 137 -28.30 0.12 18.44
C ILE A 137 -29.47 -0.69 17.86
N GLY A 138 -29.26 -1.36 16.72
CA GLY A 138 -30.26 -2.23 16.11
C GLY A 138 -30.70 -3.37 17.02
N LEU A 139 -29.76 -4.02 17.71
CA LEU A 139 -30.06 -5.08 18.69
C LEU A 139 -30.85 -4.55 19.89
N ILE A 140 -30.51 -3.37 20.41
CA ILE A 140 -31.24 -2.74 21.51
C ILE A 140 -32.68 -2.41 21.08
N ILE A 141 -32.85 -1.80 19.91
CA ILE A 141 -34.18 -1.44 19.38
C ILE A 141 -35.04 -2.68 19.18
N THR A 142 -34.50 -3.74 18.56
CA THR A 142 -35.25 -4.99 18.35
C THR A 142 -35.63 -5.67 19.67
N SER A 143 -34.73 -5.66 20.67
CA SER A 143 -35.04 -6.17 22.02
C SER A 143 -36.14 -5.37 22.72
N ILE A 144 -36.18 -4.05 22.55
CA ILE A 144 -37.24 -3.20 23.10
C ILE A 144 -38.57 -3.47 22.41
N LEU A 145 -38.59 -3.53 21.07
CA LEU A 145 -39.81 -3.77 20.29
C LEU A 145 -40.43 -5.13 20.59
N THR A 146 -39.61 -6.18 20.67
CA THR A 146 -40.06 -7.53 21.05
C THR A 146 -40.62 -7.55 22.47
N SER A 147 -39.98 -6.87 23.42
CA SER A 147 -40.48 -6.74 24.80
C SER A 147 -41.83 -6.02 24.87
N ILE A 148 -42.03 -4.98 24.06
CA ILE A 148 -43.31 -4.25 23.98
C ILE A 148 -44.40 -5.14 23.35
N ALA A 149 -44.10 -5.84 22.25
CA ALA A 149 -45.05 -6.73 21.58
C ALA A 149 -45.52 -7.87 22.51
N VAL A 150 -44.61 -8.47 23.28
CA VAL A 150 -44.94 -9.51 24.26
C VAL A 150 -45.78 -8.94 25.40
N SER A 151 -45.38 -7.81 25.98
CA SER A 151 -46.05 -7.24 27.15
C SER A 151 -47.42 -6.67 26.85
N LYS A 152 -47.58 -5.96 25.73
CA LYS A 152 -48.83 -5.26 25.38
C LYS A 152 -49.75 -6.04 24.44
N GLY A 153 -49.22 -6.97 23.65
CA GLY A 153 -50.01 -7.75 22.70
C GLY A 153 -50.31 -9.16 23.19
N ILE A 154 -49.26 -9.93 23.46
CA ILE A 154 -49.39 -11.38 23.69
C ILE A 154 -49.93 -11.70 25.09
N LYS A 155 -49.36 -11.09 26.15
CA LYS A 155 -49.76 -11.41 27.53
C LYS A 155 -51.27 -11.21 27.80
N PRO A 156 -51.92 -10.11 27.38
CA PRO A 156 -53.36 -9.95 27.60
C PRO A 156 -54.21 -10.99 26.86
N LEU A 157 -53.82 -11.37 25.64
CA LEU A 157 -54.52 -12.39 24.86
C LEU A 157 -54.43 -13.78 25.52
N GLN A 158 -53.29 -14.10 26.15
CA GLN A 158 -53.14 -15.33 26.95
C GLN A 158 -54.11 -15.33 28.13
N HIS A 159 -54.23 -14.22 28.88
CA HIS A 159 -55.18 -14.12 30.00
C HIS A 159 -56.64 -14.28 29.55
N VAL A 160 -57.00 -13.73 28.39
CA VAL A 160 -58.34 -13.91 27.81
C VAL A 160 -58.57 -15.35 27.40
N ALA A 161 -57.60 -15.98 26.71
CA ALA A 161 -57.70 -17.37 26.29
C ALA A 161 -57.80 -18.35 27.48
N ASP A 162 -57.01 -18.13 28.53
CA ASP A 162 -57.03 -18.94 29.76
C ASP A 162 -58.37 -18.79 30.48
N SER A 163 -58.90 -17.57 30.59
CA SER A 163 -60.24 -17.30 31.14
C SER A 163 -61.34 -18.02 30.35
N LEU A 164 -61.28 -18.02 29.01
CA LEU A 164 -62.25 -18.74 28.17
C LEU A 164 -62.16 -20.25 28.36
N LYS A 165 -60.96 -20.80 28.53
CA LYS A 165 -60.74 -22.22 28.78
C LYS A 165 -61.27 -22.66 30.14
N ASP A 166 -61.08 -21.84 31.17
CA ASP A 166 -61.61 -22.09 32.52
C ASP A 166 -63.15 -22.11 32.53
N VAL A 167 -63.77 -21.15 31.83
CA VAL A 167 -65.23 -21.11 31.62
C VAL A 167 -65.72 -22.35 30.86
N ALA A 168 -65.02 -22.77 29.79
CA ALA A 168 -65.40 -23.95 29.01
C ALA A 168 -65.20 -25.28 29.75
N ALA A 169 -64.25 -25.36 30.68
CA ALA A 169 -63.99 -26.53 31.52
C ALA A 169 -65.01 -26.70 32.67
N GLY A 170 -65.97 -25.78 32.81
CA GLY A 170 -67.06 -25.87 33.79
C GLY A 170 -66.76 -25.27 35.16
N GLY A 171 -65.67 -24.51 35.30
CA GLY A 171 -65.27 -23.84 36.56
C GLY A 171 -65.71 -22.37 36.71
N GLY A 172 -66.30 -21.77 35.67
CA GLY A 172 -66.44 -20.31 35.57
C GLY A 172 -67.45 -19.68 36.54
N ASP A 173 -66.97 -18.86 37.47
CA ASP A 173 -67.77 -17.82 38.11
C ASP A 173 -68.15 -16.76 37.07
N LEU A 174 -69.38 -16.84 36.57
CA LEU A 174 -69.97 -15.95 35.56
C LEU A 174 -70.12 -14.49 36.03
N THR A 175 -69.68 -14.14 37.24
CA THR A 175 -69.73 -12.78 37.79
C THR A 175 -68.44 -11.98 37.63
N ALA A 176 -67.34 -12.60 37.17
CA ALA A 176 -66.07 -11.91 36.93
C ALA A 176 -66.20 -10.84 35.82
N ARG A 177 -66.20 -9.57 36.23
CA ARG A 177 -66.21 -8.42 35.31
C ARG A 177 -64.79 -8.07 34.88
N LEU A 178 -64.61 -7.89 33.56
CA LEU A 178 -63.40 -7.33 32.95
C LEU A 178 -63.11 -5.94 33.54
N LYS A 179 -61.98 -5.81 34.24
CA LYS A 179 -61.39 -4.50 34.53
C LYS A 179 -60.69 -4.03 33.28
N VAL A 180 -61.25 -2.99 32.67
CA VAL A 180 -60.59 -2.21 31.62
C VAL A 180 -59.78 -1.13 32.30
N GLU A 181 -58.45 -1.26 32.25
CA GLU A 181 -57.51 -0.15 32.39
C GLU A 181 -56.76 0.03 31.07
#